data_AF-A0A3D4JA39-F1
#
_entry.id   AF-A0A3D4JA39-F1
#
_cell.length_a   1.000
_cell.length_b   1.000
_cell.length_c   1.000
_cell.angle_alpha   90.00
_cell.angle_beta   90.00
_cell.angle_gamma   90.00
#
_symmetry.space_group_name_H-M   'P 1'
#
loop_
_entity.id
_entity.type
_entity.pdbx_description
1 polymer ?
#
loop_
_entity_poly.entity_id
_entity_poly.type
_entity_poly.pdbx_seq_one_letter_code
_entity_poly.pdbx_strand_id
1 'polypeptide(L)' 'NIDIGGVTLIRAAAKNHERVTLICEPTDYNSVLQELQSGSISDETRKKLAIKGFASTADYDTAIHTYLKEQIK' A
#
# COMPACT_ATOMS: atom_id res chain seq x y z
N ASN A 1 -14.26 11.24 -6.10
CA ASN A 1 -13.61 10.58 -7.25
C ASN A 1 -13.02 9.26 -6.79
N ILE A 2 -13.26 8.18 -7.55
CA ILE A 2 -12.69 6.84 -7.29
C ILE A 2 -11.36 6.73 -8.06
N ASP A 3 -10.28 6.36 -7.38
CA ASP A 3 -8.95 6.19 -7.95
C ASP A 3 -8.71 4.74 -8.35
N ILE A 4 -8.46 4.54 -9.65
CA ILE A 4 -8.15 3.24 -10.24
C ILE A 4 -6.63 3.04 -10.34
N GLY A 5 -5.90 4.13 -10.65
CA GLY A 5 -4.47 4.08 -10.92
C GLY A 5 -3.66 3.82 -9.66
N GLY A 6 -3.95 4.58 -8.59
CA GLY A 6 -3.28 4.44 -7.30
C GLY A 6 -3.42 3.04 -6.73
N VAL A 7 -4.64 2.51 -6.66
CA VAL A 7 -4.92 1.14 -6.17
C VAL A 7 -4.22 0.08 -7.01
N THR A 8 -4.20 0.24 -8.34
CA THR A 8 -3.51 -0.70 -9.24
C THR A 8 -2.01 -0.74 -8.95
N LEU A 9 -1.36 0.41 -8.82
CA LEU A 9 0.08 0.49 -8.55
C LEU A 9 0.43 -0.08 -7.18
N ILE A 10 -0.34 0.24 -6.14
CA ILE A 10 -0.12 -0.27 -4.78
C ILE A 10 -0.22 -1.80 -4.77
N ARG A 11 -1.28 -2.37 -5.35
CA ARG A 11 -1.47 -3.84 -5.40
C ARG A 11 -0.39 -4.54 -6.21
N ALA A 12 0.01 -3.96 -7.35
CA ALA A 12 1.08 -4.51 -8.18
C ALA A 12 2.42 -4.54 -7.44
N ALA A 13 2.77 -3.45 -6.76
CA ALA A 13 4.01 -3.38 -5.99
C ALA A 13 3.97 -4.29 -4.76
N ALA A 14 2.84 -4.35 -4.04
CA ALA A 14 2.65 -5.23 -2.89
C ALA A 14 2.77 -6.70 -3.29
N LYS A 15 2.17 -7.14 -4.40
CA LYS A 15 2.36 -8.49 -4.93
C LYS A 15 3.83 -8.77 -5.25
N ASN A 16 4.54 -7.79 -5.80
CA ASN A 16 5.92 -7.93 -6.27
C ASN A 16 6.97 -7.50 -5.23
N HIS A 17 6.63 -7.55 -3.94
CA HIS A 17 7.47 -7.04 -2.84
C HIS A 17 8.84 -7.72 -2.72
N GLU A 18 9.09 -8.84 -3.40
CA GLU A 18 10.41 -9.45 -3.45
C GLU A 18 11.39 -8.62 -4.30
N ARG A 19 10.88 -7.74 -5.17
CA ARG A 19 11.67 -7.02 -6.18
C ARG A 19 11.51 -5.50 -6.09
N VAL A 20 10.44 -5.01 -5.48
CA VAL A 20 10.17 -3.57 -5.32
C VAL A 20 9.78 -3.24 -3.89
N THR A 21 10.06 -2.02 -3.46
CA THR A 21 9.60 -1.47 -2.18
C THR A 21 8.48 -0.47 -2.46
N LEU A 22 7.33 -0.65 -1.83
CA LEU A 22 6.21 0.30 -1.85
C LEU A 22 6.11 1.03 -0.52
N ILE A 23 5.61 2.26 -0.54
CA ILE A 23 5.21 2.99 0.65
C ILE A 23 3.85 3.63 0.37
N CYS A 24 2.84 3.30 1.20
CA CYS A 24 1.50 3.85 1.08
C CYS A 24 1.13 4.80 2.23
N GLU A 25 1.99 4.91 3.26
CA GLU A 25 1.79 5.80 4.40
C GLU A 25 3.03 6.66 4.66
N PRO A 26 2.89 7.99 4.81
CA PRO A 26 4.03 8.87 5.08
C PRO A 26 4.80 8.56 6.37
N THR A 27 4.15 7.89 7.33
CA THR A 27 4.74 7.47 8.61
C THR A 27 5.90 6.48 8.42
N ASP A 28 5.94 5.73 7.31
CA ASP A 28 6.98 4.75 7.01
C ASP A 28 8.22 5.37 6.34
N TYR A 29 8.19 6.65 5.96
CA TYR A 29 9.31 7.27 5.22
C TYR A 29 10.61 7.23 6.00
N ASN A 30 10.58 7.53 7.29
CA ASN A 30 11.80 7.60 8.10
C ASN A 30 12.44 6.22 8.30
N SER A 31 11.65 5.18 8.57
CA SER A 31 12.18 3.81 8.76
C SER A 31 12.74 3.24 7.45
N VAL A 32 12.05 3.44 6.33
CA VAL A 32 12.53 2.99 5.02
C VAL A 32 13.78 3.76 4.60
N LEU A 33 13.84 5.07 4.86
CA LEU A 33 15.02 5.87 4.56
C LEU A 33 16.24 5.42 5.37
N GLN A 34 16.07 5.07 6.65
CA GLN A 34 17.14 4.54 7.50
C GLN A 34 17.70 3.22 6.95
N GLU A 35 16.84 2.28 6.54
CA GLU A 35 17.28 1.03 5.91
C GLU A 35 17.93 1.27 4.54
N LEU A 36 17.45 2.24 3.77
CA LEU A 36 18.05 2.57 2.49
C LEU A 36 19.47 3.13 2.67
N GLN A 37 19.67 3.98 3.68
CA GLN A 37 20.97 4.53 4.04
C GLN A 37 21.94 3.48 4.60
N SER A 38 21.44 2.41 5.21
CA SER A 38 22.28 1.27 5.65
C SER A 38 22.63 0.30 4.52
N GLY A 39 22.13 0.54 3.30
CA GLY A 39 22.56 -0.10 2.06
C GLY A 39 21.48 -0.89 1.34
N SER A 40 20.46 -1.38 2.04
CA SER A 40 19.34 -2.10 1.42
C SER A 40 18.13 -2.19 2.34
N ILE A 41 16.95 -2.18 1.75
CA ILE A 41 15.71 -2.54 2.47
C ILE A 41 15.70 -4.05 2.71
N SER A 42 15.37 -4.48 3.92
CA SER A 42 15.26 -5.89 4.28
C SER A 42 14.04 -6.57 3.63
N ASP A 43 14.10 -7.89 3.45
CA ASP A 43 12.95 -8.69 3.00
C ASP A 43 11.78 -8.60 3.98
N GLU A 44 12.08 -8.53 5.28
CA GLU A 44 11.07 -8.39 6.32
C GLU A 44 10.31 -7.07 6.18
N THR A 45 11.01 -5.97 5.98
CA THR A 45 10.40 -4.65 5.77
C THR A 45 9.57 -4.62 4.49
N ARG A 46 10.04 -5.18 3.38
CA ARG A 46 9.22 -5.28 2.15
C ARG A 46 7.94 -6.10 2.35
N LYS A 47 8.00 -7.22 3.09
CA LYS A 47 6.81 -8.01 3.44
C LYS A 47 5.82 -7.23 4.30
N LYS A 48 6.31 -6.50 5.32
CA LYS A 48 5.47 -5.63 6.17
C LYS A 48 4.78 -4.55 5.34
N LEU A 49 5.52 -3.87 4.46
CA LEU A 49 4.98 -2.84 3.56
C LEU A 49 3.96 -3.41 2.56
N ALA A 50 4.15 -4.64 2.07
CA ALA A 50 3.18 -5.32 1.23
C ALA A 50 1.85 -5.59 1.94
N ILE A 51 1.91 -6.06 3.19
CA ILE A 51 0.72 -6.25 4.03
C ILE A 51 -0.03 -4.93 4.20
N LYS A 52 0.69 -3.84 4.52
CA LYS A 52 0.09 -2.50 4.64
C LYS A 52 -0.54 -2.03 3.34
N GLY A 53 0.13 -2.25 2.20
CA GLY A 53 -0.40 -1.91 0.88
C GLY A 53 -1.71 -2.61 0.56
N PHE A 54 -1.81 -3.92 0.81
CA PHE A 54 -3.06 -4.65 0.61
C PHE A 54 -4.17 -4.20 1.58
N ALA A 55 -3.83 -3.96 2.86
CA ALA A 55 -4.78 -3.46 3.84
C ALA A 55 -5.36 -2.09 3.42
N SER A 56 -4.49 -1.15 3.02
CA SER A 56 -4.91 0.17 2.54
C SER A 56 -5.88 0.10 1.37
N THR A 57 -5.64 -0.80 0.41
CA THR A 57 -6.55 -0.98 -0.73
C THR A 57 -7.86 -1.67 -0.37
N ALA A 58 -7.86 -2.57 0.62
CA ALA A 58 -9.07 -3.21 1.11
C ALA A 58 -9.97 -2.21 1.86
N ASP A 59 -9.38 -1.33 2.67
CA ASP A 59 -10.10 -0.24 3.35
C ASP A 59 -10.71 0.73 2.34
N TYR A 60 -9.94 1.06 1.29
CA TYR A 60 -10.41 1.92 0.19
C TYR A 60 -11.62 1.33 -0.54
N ASP A 61 -11.55 0.05 -0.93
CA ASP A 61 -12.66 -0.65 -1.59
C ASP A 61 -13.89 -0.76 -0.68
N THR A 62 -13.69 -0.96 0.62
CA THR A 62 -14.77 -1.00 1.62
C THR A 62 -15.49 0.35 1.74
N ALA A 63 -14.74 1.45 1.71
CA ALA A 63 -15.31 2.80 1.72
C ALA A 63 -16.14 3.07 0.45
N ILE A 64 -15.63 2.67 -0.72
CA ILE A 64 -16.37 2.77 -1.98
C ILE A 64 -17.67 1.96 -1.94
N HIS A 65 -17.60 0.71 -1.48
CA HIS A 65 -18.76 -0.16 -1.36
C HIS A 65 -19.84 0.47 -0.47
N THR A 66 -19.44 0.97 0.71
CA THR A 66 -20.35 1.62 1.66
C THR A 66 -21.04 2.83 1.03
N TYR A 67 -20.26 3.71 0.39
CA TYR A 67 -20.78 4.90 -0.27
C TYR A 67 -21.78 4.56 -1.39
N LEU A 68 -21.44 3.62 -2.28
CA LEU A 68 -22.34 3.23 -3.37
C LEU A 68 -23.62 2.56 -2.87
N LYS A 69 -23.53 1.78 -1.79
CA LYS A 69 -24.68 1.13 -1.16
C LYS A 69 -25.68 2.13 -0.58
N GLU A 70 -25.20 3.25 -0.02
CA GLU A 70 -26.04 4.32 0.51
C GLU A 70 -26.82 5.07 -0.59
N GLN A 71 -26.32 5.11 -1.83
CA GLN A 71 -27.00 5.79 -2.93
C GLN A 71 -28.20 5.05 -3.51
N ILE A 72 -28.31 3.74 -3.24
CA ILE A 72 -29.41 2.90 -3.74
C ILE A 72 -30.49 2.71 -2.65
N LYS A 73 -30.27 3.24 -1.45
CA LYS A 73 -31.26 3.26 -0.35
C LYS A 73 -32.03 4.57 -0.34
#